data_AF-A0A498DKC4-F1
#
_entry.id   AF-A0A498DKC4-F1
#
_cell.length_a   1.000
_cell.length_b   1.000
_cell.length_c   1.000
_cell.angle_alpha   90.00
_cell.angle_beta   90.00
_cell.angle_gamma   90.00
#
_symmetry.space_group_name_H-M   'P 1'
#
loop_
_entity.id
_entity.type
_entity.pdbx_description
1 polymer ?
#
loop_
_entity_poly.entity_id
_entity_poly.type
_entity_poly.pdbx_seq_one_letter_code
_entity_poly.pdbx_strand_id
1 'polypeptide(L)'
;MAEYTIATQLDRCDAALKSFSRCMRERQWQKLPARVDLVSREMELLRARMIEIPDLDDELSAQVKYLEIRLRRTQRQLAVHMGAVGADIATLNSGMRQADAAKALLKNP
;
A
#
# COMPACT_ATOMS: atom_id res chain seq x y z
N MET A 1 -29.02 15.79 7.14
CA MET A 1 -27.58 15.49 7.15
C MET A 1 -27.45 13.99 7.35
N ALA A 2 -26.79 13.25 6.47
CA ALA A 2 -26.67 11.80 6.63
C ALA A 2 -25.79 11.51 7.85
N GLU A 3 -26.34 10.84 8.87
CA GLU A 3 -25.56 10.23 9.93
C GLU A 3 -24.60 9.23 9.29
N TYR A 4 -23.33 9.61 9.22
CA TYR A 4 -22.30 8.71 8.76
C TYR A 4 -21.92 7.79 9.92
N THR A 5 -22.48 6.60 9.93
CA THR A 5 -22.23 5.58 10.96
C THR A 5 -20.78 5.04 10.88
N ILE A 6 -20.29 4.47 11.99
CA ILE A 6 -19.01 3.75 12.00
C ILE A 6 -19.00 2.58 11.00
N ALA A 7 -20.13 1.88 10.84
CA ALA A 7 -20.30 0.82 9.85
C ALA A 7 -20.00 1.32 8.42
N THR A 8 -20.53 2.49 8.05
CA THR A 8 -20.22 3.12 6.75
C THR A 8 -18.73 3.41 6.60
N GLN A 9 -18.05 3.78 7.67
CA GLN A 9 -16.61 4.05 7.64
C GLN A 9 -15.80 2.75 7.50
N LEU A 10 -16.22 1.67 8.15
CA LEU A 10 -15.60 0.35 8.02
C LEU A 10 -15.71 -0.16 6.58
N ASP A 11 -16.86 0.00 5.93
CA ASP A 11 -17.07 -0.34 4.52
C ASP A 11 -16.16 0.47 3.59
N ARG A 12 -15.98 1.77 3.87
CA ARG A 12 -15.06 2.63 3.12
C ARG A 12 -13.61 2.20 3.26
N CYS A 13 -13.17 1.88 4.48
CA CYS A 13 -11.85 1.33 4.72
C CYS A 13 -11.64 0.02 3.96
N ASP A 14 -12.62 -0.89 3.99
CA ASP A 14 -12.55 -2.16 3.26
C ASP A 14 -12.48 -1.95 1.74
N ALA A 15 -13.32 -1.06 1.20
CA ALA A 15 -13.32 -0.71 -0.21
C ALA A 15 -12.00 -0.07 -0.66
N ALA A 16 -11.43 0.82 0.16
CA ALA A 16 -10.13 1.44 -0.09
C ALA A 16 -9.02 0.38 -0.12
N LEU A 17 -8.99 -0.54 0.85
CA LEU A 17 -8.04 -1.66 0.89
C LEU A 17 -8.22 -2.60 -0.30
N LYS A 18 -9.45 -2.97 -0.68
CA LYS A 18 -9.75 -3.77 -1.89
C LYS A 18 -9.17 -3.10 -3.14
N SER A 19 -9.41 -1.80 -3.30
CA SER A 19 -8.91 -1.01 -4.43
C SER A 19 -7.37 -0.96 -4.45
N PHE A 20 -6.74 -0.76 -3.28
CA PHE A 20 -5.29 -0.74 -3.15
C PHE A 20 -4.66 -2.10 -3.47
N SER A 21 -5.19 -3.20 -2.92
CA SER A 21 -4.73 -4.56 -3.24
C SER A 21 -4.90 -4.89 -4.74
N ARG A 22 -6.02 -4.48 -5.35
CA ARG A 22 -6.25 -4.64 -6.79
C ARG A 22 -5.23 -3.86 -7.61
N CYS A 23 -4.95 -2.61 -7.22
CA CYS A 23 -3.96 -1.75 -7.86
C CYS A 23 -2.57 -2.40 -7.91
N MET A 24 -2.14 -3.04 -6.82
CA MET A 24 -0.88 -3.78 -6.78
C MET A 24 -0.91 -5.04 -7.64
N ARG A 25 -1.99 -5.83 -7.56
CA ARG A 25 -2.13 -7.07 -8.34
C ARG A 25 -2.10 -6.82 -9.84
N GLU A 26 -2.77 -5.75 -10.27
CA GLU A 26 -2.83 -5.31 -11.67
C GLU A 26 -1.61 -4.46 -12.07
N ARG A 27 -0.63 -4.28 -11.18
CA ARG A 27 0.60 -3.50 -11.42
C ARG A 27 0.34 -2.07 -11.91
N GLN A 28 -0.77 -1.47 -11.47
CA GLN A 28 -1.13 -0.09 -11.80
C GLN A 28 -0.35 0.90 -10.91
N TRP A 29 0.98 0.84 -10.95
CA TRP A 29 1.88 1.57 -10.05
C TRP A 29 1.68 3.09 -10.09
N GLN A 30 1.30 3.62 -11.26
CA GLN A 30 0.97 5.04 -11.45
C GLN A 30 -0.24 5.51 -10.64
N LYS A 31 -1.18 4.61 -10.33
CA LYS A 31 -2.36 4.92 -9.50
C LYS A 31 -2.12 4.64 -8.01
N LEU A 32 -1.01 3.98 -7.67
CA LEU A 32 -0.72 3.51 -6.33
C LEU A 32 -0.67 4.65 -5.29
N PRO A 33 -0.03 5.81 -5.56
CA PRO A 33 0.01 6.92 -4.59
C PRO A 33 -1.40 7.35 -4.16
N ALA A 34 -2.28 7.58 -5.13
CA ALA A 34 -3.67 7.96 -4.86
C ALA A 34 -4.46 6.89 -4.08
N ARG A 35 -4.10 5.59 -4.22
CA ARG A 35 -4.72 4.52 -3.41
C ARG A 35 -4.18 4.46 -2.00
N VAL A 36 -2.89 4.73 -1.80
CA VAL A 36 -2.28 4.87 -0.48
C VAL A 36 -2.92 6.04 0.28
N ASP A 37 -3.07 7.20 -0.38
CA ASP A 37 -3.69 8.38 0.21
C ASP A 37 -5.14 8.11 0.62
N LEU A 38 -5.90 7.43 -0.24
CA LEU A 38 -7.28 7.02 0.07
C LEU A 38 -7.34 6.12 1.30
N VAL A 39 -6.50 5.07 1.36
CA VAL A 39 -6.47 4.17 2.52
C VAL A 39 -6.09 4.94 3.79
N SER A 40 -5.07 5.78 3.74
CA SER A 40 -4.63 6.59 4.88
C SER A 40 -5.76 7.49 5.39
N ARG A 41 -6.44 8.19 4.49
CA ARG A 41 -7.57 9.06 4.82
C ARG A 41 -8.72 8.29 5.49
N GLU A 42 -9.16 7.18 4.90
CA GLU A 42 -10.28 6.42 5.45
C GLU A 42 -9.93 5.80 6.81
N MET A 43 -8.69 5.34 7.00
CA MET A 43 -8.21 4.82 8.30
C MET A 43 -8.11 5.91 9.36
N GLU A 44 -7.71 7.13 9.00
CA GLU A 44 -7.68 8.27 9.92
C GLU A 44 -9.10 8.69 10.34
N LEU A 45 -10.04 8.75 9.40
CA LEU A 45 -11.45 9.01 9.69
C LEU A 45 -12.07 7.92 10.58
N LEU A 46 -11.70 6.65 10.37
CA LEU A 46 -12.12 5.56 11.25
C LEU A 46 -11.60 5.76 12.68
N ARG A 47 -10.31 6.09 12.84
CA ARG A 47 -9.73 6.37 14.16
C ARG A 47 -10.42 7.53 14.87
N ALA A 48 -10.67 8.63 14.16
CA ALA A 48 -11.36 9.79 14.71
C ALA A 48 -12.75 9.41 15.25
N ARG A 49 -13.53 8.64 14.49
CA ARG A 49 -14.87 8.19 14.92
C ARG A 49 -14.84 7.19 16.06
N MET A 50 -13.83 6.33 16.12
CA MET A 50 -13.69 5.39 17.22
C MET A 50 -13.43 6.09 18.56
N ILE A 51 -12.80 7.27 18.56
CA ILE A 51 -12.59 8.08 19.78
C ILE A 51 -13.94 8.58 20.33
N GLU A 52 -14.92 8.79 19.46
CA GLU A 52 -16.26 9.29 19.83
C GLU A 52 -17.18 8.18 20.37
N ILE A 53 -16.75 6.91 20.32
CA ILE A 53 -17.53 5.74 20.75
C ILE A 53 -16.90 5.18 22.04
N PRO A 54 -17.47 5.47 23.22
CA PRO A 54 -16.89 5.06 24.50
C PRO A 54 -16.90 3.55 24.72
N ASP A 55 -17.89 2.83 24.17
CA ASP A 55 -17.99 1.37 24.23
C ASP A 55 -18.18 0.79 22.82
N LEU A 56 -17.11 0.20 22.27
CA LEU A 56 -17.24 -0.64 21.08
C LEU A 56 -17.80 -2.01 21.47
N ASP A 57 -18.84 -2.45 20.79
CA ASP A 57 -19.27 -3.84 20.88
C ASP A 57 -18.21 -4.80 20.27
N ASP A 58 -18.34 -6.07 20.60
CA ASP A 58 -17.42 -7.12 20.17
C ASP A 58 -17.37 -7.28 18.65
N GLU A 59 -18.49 -7.01 17.96
CA GLU A 59 -18.59 -7.13 16.51
C GLU A 59 -17.77 -6.04 15.81
N LEU A 60 -17.96 -4.79 16.20
CA LEU A 60 -17.18 -3.64 15.72
C LEU A 60 -15.70 -3.82 16.04
N SER A 61 -15.38 -4.28 17.25
CA SER A 61 -14.00 -4.59 17.65
C SER A 61 -13.36 -5.65 16.74
N ALA A 62 -14.10 -6.71 16.40
CA ALA A 62 -13.65 -7.74 15.47
C ALA A 62 -13.45 -7.20 14.04
N GLN A 63 -14.36 -6.35 13.55
CA GLN A 63 -14.28 -5.72 12.23
C GLN A 63 -13.07 -4.78 12.12
N VAL A 64 -12.80 -3.96 13.14
CA VAL A 64 -11.61 -3.10 13.19
C VAL A 64 -10.34 -3.93 13.19
N LYS A 65 -10.25 -4.97 14.03
CA LYS A 65 -9.10 -5.89 14.06
C LYS A 65 -8.86 -6.55 12.70
N TYR A 66 -9.94 -6.96 12.03
CA TYR A 66 -9.87 -7.52 10.68
C TYR A 66 -9.26 -6.51 9.68
N LEU A 67 -9.72 -5.25 9.70
CA LEU A 67 -9.18 -4.18 8.84
C LEU A 67 -7.69 -3.93 9.10
N GLU A 68 -7.26 -3.89 10.35
CA GLU A 68 -5.84 -3.72 10.68
C GLU A 68 -4.96 -4.86 10.16
N ILE A 69 -5.40 -6.10 10.35
CA ILE A 69 -4.69 -7.28 9.83
C ILE A 69 -4.55 -7.17 8.32
N ARG A 70 -5.63 -6.75 7.65
CA ARG A 70 -5.65 -6.60 6.19
C ARG A 70 -4.77 -5.46 5.71
N LEU A 71 -4.75 -4.33 6.40
CA LEU A 71 -3.82 -3.23 6.14
C LEU A 71 -2.37 -3.71 6.24
N ARG A 72 -2.00 -4.38 7.33
CA ARG A 72 -0.65 -4.93 7.54
C ARG A 72 -0.24 -5.90 6.44
N ARG A 73 -1.15 -6.80 6.02
CA ARG A 73 -0.90 -7.73 4.90
C ARG A 73 -0.63 -6.98 3.60
N THR A 74 -1.42 -5.94 3.32
CA THR A 74 -1.31 -5.16 2.10
C THR A 74 -0.01 -4.35 2.07
N GLN A 75 0.39 -3.76 3.20
CA GLN A 75 1.69 -3.09 3.35
C GLN A 75 2.87 -4.03 3.15
N ARG A 76 2.81 -5.26 3.69
CA ARG A 76 3.85 -6.29 3.46
C ARG A 76 3.96 -6.66 1.99
N GLN A 77 2.83 -6.81 1.29
CA GLN A 77 2.83 -7.10 -0.14
C GLN A 77 3.50 -5.97 -0.94
N LEU A 78 3.21 -4.71 -0.61
CA LEU A 78 3.89 -3.57 -1.24
C LEU A 78 5.40 -3.61 -0.99
N ALA A 79 5.83 -3.87 0.25
CA ALA A 79 7.24 -3.94 0.60
C ALA A 79 7.99 -5.01 -0.21
N VAL A 80 7.38 -6.18 -0.45
CA VAL A 80 7.94 -7.23 -1.31
C VAL A 80 8.12 -6.72 -2.75
N HIS A 81 7.12 -6.07 -3.32
CA HIS A 81 7.23 -5.50 -4.66
C HIS A 81 8.32 -4.42 -4.75
N MET A 82 8.41 -3.54 -3.76
CA MET A 82 9.45 -2.52 -3.70
C MET A 82 10.86 -3.11 -3.57
N GLY A 83 11.01 -4.17 -2.78
CA GLY A 83 12.28 -4.90 -2.66
C GLY A 83 12.73 -5.52 -3.98
N ALA A 84 11.80 -6.12 -4.74
CA ALA A 84 12.08 -6.66 -6.07
C ALA A 84 12.54 -5.57 -7.04
N VAL A 85 11.84 -4.42 -7.08
CA VAL A 85 12.24 -3.27 -7.90
C VAL A 85 13.64 -2.76 -7.52
N GLY A 86 13.97 -2.72 -6.23
CA GLY A 86 15.31 -2.34 -5.76
C GLY A 86 16.40 -3.30 -6.26
N ALA A 87 16.15 -4.61 -6.25
CA ALA A 87 17.07 -5.61 -6.77
C ALA A 87 17.27 -5.50 -8.29
N ASP A 88 16.18 -5.23 -9.04
CA ASP A 88 16.24 -5.00 -10.47
C ASP A 88 17.09 -3.77 -10.82
N ILE A 89 16.89 -2.66 -10.09
CA ILE A 89 17.70 -1.44 -10.24
C ILE A 89 19.18 -1.71 -9.95
N ALA A 90 19.49 -2.44 -8.88
CA ALA A 90 20.86 -2.80 -8.54
C ALA A 90 21.53 -3.64 -9.65
N THR A 91 20.77 -4.57 -10.23
CA THR A 91 21.22 -5.43 -11.33
C THR A 91 21.48 -4.62 -12.59
N LEU A 92 20.56 -3.72 -12.97
CA LEU A 92 20.72 -2.80 -14.10
C LEU A 92 21.95 -1.91 -13.93
N ASN A 93 22.14 -1.31 -12.75
CA ASN A 93 23.29 -0.45 -12.46
C ASN A 93 24.63 -1.21 -12.52
N SER A 94 24.64 -2.50 -12.18
CA SER A 94 25.82 -3.35 -12.34
C SER A 94 26.11 -3.62 -13.81
N GLY A 95 25.08 -4.00 -14.57
CA GLY A 95 25.20 -4.27 -16.02
C GLY A 95 25.66 -3.04 -16.81
N MET A 96 25.13 -1.85 -16.48
CA MET A 96 25.56 -0.59 -17.09
C MET A 96 27.05 -0.33 -16.85
N ARG A 97 27.54 -0.51 -15.61
CA ARG A 97 28.97 -0.35 -15.29
C ARG A 97 29.85 -1.34 -16.06
N GLN A 98 29.41 -2.59 -16.21
CA GLN A 98 30.14 -3.57 -17.01
C GLN A 98 30.17 -3.21 -18.50
N ALA A 99 29.05 -2.73 -19.05
CA ALA A 99 28.96 -2.29 -20.43
C ALA A 99 29.88 -1.08 -20.70
N ASP A 100 29.93 -0.12 -19.77
CA ASP A 100 30.82 1.04 -19.85
C ASP A 100 32.30 0.62 -19.80
N ALA A 101 32.65 -0.32 -18.91
CA ALA A 101 34.01 -0.86 -18.83
C ALA A 101 34.43 -1.61 -20.11
N ALA A 102 33.56 -2.46 -20.65
CA ALA A 102 33.81 -3.17 -21.91
C ALA A 102 33.98 -2.20 -23.09
N LYS A 103 33.15 -1.16 -23.15
CA LYS A 103 33.26 -0.11 -24.16
C LYS A 103 34.54 0.70 -24.03
N ALA A 104 35.03 0.95 -22.83
CA ALA A 104 36.30 1.64 -22.60
C ALA A 104 37.49 0.80 -23.09
N LEU A 105 37.48 -0.51 -22.84
CA LEU A 105 38.50 -1.45 -23.34
C LEU A 105 38.52 -1.54 -24.86
N LEU A 106 37.36 -1.53 -25.52
CA LEU A 106 37.27 -1.53 -26.99
C LEU A 106 37.75 -0.21 -27.64
N LYS A 107 37.78 0.89 -26.90
CA LYS A 107 38.21 2.21 -27.39
C LYS A 107 39.70 2.50 -27.17
N ASN A 108 40.36 1.75 -26.30
CA ASN A 108 41.81 1.77 -26.07
C ASN A 108 42.34 0.33 -26.21
N PRO A 109 42.49 -0.18 -27.45
CA PRO A 109 42.99 -1.54 -27.68
C PRO A 109 44.43 -1.73 -27.20
#